data_AF-A0A667XT99-F1
#
_entry.id   AF-A0A667XT99-F1
#
_cell.length_a   1.000
_cell.length_b   1.000
_cell.length_c   1.000
_cell.angle_alpha   90.00
_cell.angle_beta   90.00
_cell.angle_gamma   90.00
#
_symmetry.space_group_name_H-M   'P 1'
#
loop_
_entity.id
_entity.type
_entity.pdbx_description
1 polymer ?
#
loop_
_entity_poly.entity_id
_entity_poly.type
_entity_poly.pdbx_seq_one_letter_code
_entity_poly.pdbx_strand_id
1 'polypeptide(L)'
;QILSELYTVHDQSSSPTIPPLRSEHFKPCHEKDLAYCLNGGECFVIETLSGPHKHCKCREGYQGIRCDQFLPKTDSILSDPSKTPPLHTSQGC
;
A
#
# COMPACT_ATOMS: atom_id res chain seq x y z
N GLN A 1 -49.23 -27.84 2.81
CA GLN A 1 -47.99 -28.26 3.49
C GLN A 1 -46.72 -28.15 2.65
N ILE A 2 -46.78 -27.68 1.38
CA ILE A 2 -45.60 -27.58 0.51
C ILE A 2 -44.91 -26.19 0.61
N LEU A 3 -45.64 -25.14 1.02
CA LEU A 3 -45.11 -23.76 1.07
C LEU A 3 -44.34 -23.42 2.36
N SER A 4 -44.26 -24.34 3.33
CA SER A 4 -43.45 -24.17 4.56
C SER A 4 -42.01 -24.66 4.39
N GLU A 5 -41.72 -25.45 3.35
CA GLU A 5 -40.39 -26.07 3.16
C GLU A 5 -39.43 -25.19 2.36
N LEU A 6 -39.91 -24.11 1.74
CA LEU A 6 -39.05 -23.11 1.11
C LEU A 6 -38.32 -22.20 2.12
N TYR A 7 -38.65 -22.28 3.42
CA TYR A 7 -37.98 -21.51 4.47
C TYR A 7 -36.83 -22.27 5.15
N THR A 8 -36.56 -23.53 4.77
CA THR A 8 -35.57 -24.36 5.46
C THR A 8 -34.68 -25.13 4.47
N VAL A 9 -34.09 -24.44 3.50
CA VAL A 9 -32.95 -25.01 2.75
C VAL A 9 -31.67 -24.49 3.40
N HIS A 10 -31.08 -25.34 4.25
CA HIS A 10 -29.67 -25.24 4.62
C HIS A 10 -28.84 -25.44 3.34
N ASP A 11 -28.53 -24.35 2.64
CA ASP A 11 -27.64 -24.40 1.49
C ASP A 11 -26.21 -24.09 1.96
N GLN A 12 -25.40 -25.15 2.09
CA GLN A 12 -23.96 -25.04 1.90
C GLN A 12 -23.73 -24.56 0.46
N SER A 13 -23.76 -23.25 0.26
CA SER A 13 -23.45 -22.64 -1.02
C SER A 13 -21.96 -22.82 -1.30
N SER A 14 -21.62 -23.89 -2.01
CA SER A 14 -20.49 -23.89 -2.95
C SER A 14 -20.80 -22.86 -4.04
N SER A 15 -20.61 -21.59 -3.70
CA SER A 15 -20.89 -20.44 -4.55
C SER A 15 -19.91 -20.44 -5.73
N PRO A 16 -20.33 -20.10 -6.97
CA PRO A 16 -19.39 -19.92 -8.07
C PRO A 16 -18.34 -18.88 -7.64
N THR A 17 -17.07 -19.30 -7.61
CA THR A 17 -15.95 -18.50 -7.13
C THR A 17 -15.71 -17.29 -8.05
N ILE A 18 -16.57 -16.27 -7.94
CA ILE A 18 -16.20 -14.91 -8.31
C ILE A 18 -15.24 -14.48 -7.20
N PRO A 19 -13.93 -14.34 -7.46
CA PRO A 19 -13.03 -13.82 -6.45
C PRO A 19 -13.57 -12.45 -6.03
N PRO A 20 -13.62 -12.15 -4.72
CA PRO A 20 -14.03 -10.82 -4.29
C PRO A 20 -13.16 -9.81 -5.05
N LEU A 21 -13.80 -8.79 -5.63
CA LEU A 21 -13.14 -7.73 -6.42
C LEU A 21 -12.06 -7.01 -5.58
N ARG A 22 -12.09 -7.22 -4.27
CA ARG A 22 -11.19 -6.67 -3.28
C ARG A 22 -10.35 -7.78 -2.66
N SER A 23 -9.03 -7.58 -2.65
CA SER A 23 -8.10 -8.50 -1.98
C SER A 23 -8.37 -8.52 -0.46
N GLU A 24 -8.61 -9.71 0.08
CA GLU A 24 -8.80 -9.95 1.53
C GLU A 24 -7.56 -9.57 2.36
N HIS A 25 -6.39 -9.45 1.72
CA HIS A 25 -5.13 -9.16 2.43
C HIS A 25 -4.94 -7.67 2.77
N PHE A 26 -5.70 -6.75 2.15
CA PHE A 26 -5.49 -5.31 2.31
C PHE A 26 -6.81 -4.60 2.61
N LYS A 27 -7.01 -4.27 3.88
CA LYS A 27 -8.17 -3.50 4.32
C LYS A 27 -7.82 -2.01 4.36
N PRO A 28 -8.70 -1.09 3.89
CA PRO A 28 -8.51 0.34 4.12
C PRO A 28 -8.31 0.64 5.61
N CYS A 29 -7.49 1.64 5.93
CA CYS A 29 -7.45 2.17 7.28
C CYS A 29 -8.81 2.73 7.71
N HIS A 30 -9.13 2.65 9.00
CA HIS A 30 -10.26 3.38 9.57
C HIS A 30 -10.04 4.89 9.44
N GLU A 31 -11.11 5.68 9.43
CA GLU A 31 -11.05 7.14 9.28
C GLU A 31 -10.09 7.81 10.27
N LYS A 32 -10.10 7.38 11.54
CA LYS A 32 -9.20 7.85 12.59
C LYS A 32 -7.71 7.61 12.31
N ASP A 33 -7.40 6.66 11.43
CA ASP A 33 -6.06 6.20 11.11
C ASP A 33 -5.56 6.75 9.76
N LEU A 34 -6.39 7.47 9.00
CA LEU A 34 -6.01 8.04 7.70
C LEU A 34 -4.82 9.00 7.78
N ALA A 35 -4.63 9.67 8.93
CA ALA A 35 -3.49 10.56 9.18
C ALA A 35 -2.17 9.82 9.47
N TYR A 36 -2.17 8.49 9.51
CA TYR A 36 -0.94 7.71 9.66
C TYR A 36 -0.02 7.92 8.45
N CYS A 37 -0.58 7.86 7.24
CA CYS A 37 0.14 8.15 6.00
C CYS A 37 0.05 9.64 5.68
N LEU A 38 1.20 10.28 5.55
CA LEU A 38 1.33 11.70 5.26
C LEU A 38 1.50 11.94 3.75
N ASN A 39 1.49 13.21 3.35
CA ASN A 39 1.73 13.64 1.96
C ASN A 39 0.83 12.96 0.91
N GLY A 40 -0.37 12.54 1.32
CA GLY A 40 -1.37 11.87 0.49
C GLY A 40 -1.01 10.43 0.12
N GLY A 41 -0.21 9.74 0.94
CA GLY A 41 -0.01 8.30 0.84
C GLY A 41 -1.30 7.52 1.10
N GLU A 42 -1.47 6.39 0.42
CA GLU A 42 -2.62 5.50 0.62
C GLU A 42 -2.39 4.62 1.85
N CYS A 43 -3.36 4.59 2.78
CA CYS A 43 -3.28 3.84 4.03
C CYS A 43 -4.05 2.53 3.96
N PHE A 44 -3.40 1.43 4.36
CA PHE A 44 -4.03 0.13 4.50
C PHE A 44 -3.54 -0.62 5.74
N VAL A 45 -4.36 -1.55 6.20
CA VAL A 45 -4.08 -2.46 7.30
C VAL A 45 -3.76 -3.84 6.74
N ILE A 46 -2.65 -4.41 7.19
CA ILE A 46 -2.27 -5.80 6.94
C ILE A 46 -2.46 -6.58 8.24
N GLU A 47 -3.24 -7.65 8.19
CA GLU A 47 -3.37 -8.60 9.29
C GLU A 47 -2.19 -9.59 9.24
N THR A 48 -1.39 -9.63 10.30
CA THR A 48 -0.28 -10.57 10.45
C THR A 48 -0.48 -11.43 11.69
N LEU A 49 0.39 -12.43 11.90
CA LEU A 49 0.39 -13.23 13.13
C LEU A 49 0.64 -12.40 14.40
N SER A 50 1.28 -11.23 14.26
CA SER A 50 1.54 -10.29 15.35
C SER A 50 0.40 -9.28 15.57
N GLY A 51 -0.64 -9.33 14.75
CA GLY A 51 -1.79 -8.42 14.79
C GLY A 51 -1.90 -7.51 13.56
N PRO A 52 -2.85 -6.56 13.59
CA PRO A 52 -3.06 -5.62 12.49
C PRO A 52 -2.01 -4.50 12.49
N HIS A 53 -1.31 -4.34 11.36
CA HIS A 53 -0.31 -3.29 11.17
C HIS A 53 -0.73 -2.32 10.08
N LYS A 54 -0.41 -1.04 10.27
CA LYS A 54 -0.67 0.02 9.29
C LYS A 54 0.50 0.12 8.33
N HIS A 55 0.19 0.25 7.05
CA HIS A 55 1.16 0.39 5.98
C HIS A 55 0.75 1.51 5.04
N CYS A 56 1.74 2.18 4.47
CA CYS A 56 1.57 3.28 3.54
C CYS A 56 2.13 2.93 2.17
N LYS A 57 1.34 3.21 1.13
CA LYS A 57 1.85 3.33 -0.24
C LYS A 57 2.07 4.81 -0.52
N CYS A 58 3.33 5.21 -0.61
CA CYS A 58 3.68 6.61 -0.81
C CYS A 58 3.43 7.06 -2.25
N ARG A 59 3.06 8.34 -2.39
CA ARG A 59 3.03 9.01 -3.69
C ARG A 59 4.45 9.26 -4.17
N GLU A 60 4.58 9.47 -5.48
CA GLU A 60 5.85 9.83 -6.10
C GLU A 60 6.50 11.04 -5.39
N GLY A 61 7.80 10.96 -5.15
CA GLY A 61 8.54 12.00 -4.43
C GLY A 61 8.52 11.87 -2.90
N TYR A 62 7.86 10.85 -2.33
CA TYR A 62 7.84 10.60 -0.89
C TYR A 62 8.22 9.15 -0.55
N GLN A 63 8.88 8.97 0.59
CA GLN A 63 9.28 7.68 1.16
C GLN A 63 9.14 7.67 2.69
N GLY A 64 9.51 6.55 3.30
CA GLY A 64 9.42 6.31 4.73
C GLY A 64 8.12 5.60 5.13
N ILE A 65 8.09 5.05 6.34
CA ILE A 65 6.97 4.22 6.83
C ILE A 65 5.63 4.99 6.88
N ARG A 66 5.72 6.32 6.99
CA ARG A 66 4.58 7.25 7.00
C ARG A 66 4.55 8.19 5.80
N CYS A 67 5.41 8.00 4.79
CA CYS A 67 5.55 8.90 3.65
C CYS A 67 5.91 10.34 4.05
N ASP A 68 6.68 10.53 5.12
CA ASP A 68 7.08 11.81 5.68
C ASP A 68 8.40 12.35 5.12
N GLN A 69 9.18 11.49 4.48
CA GLN A 69 10.47 11.83 3.91
C GLN A 69 10.32 12.16 2.43
N PHE A 70 10.93 13.25 1.98
CA PHE A 70 11.02 13.55 0.55
C PHE A 70 12.04 12.62 -0.10
N LEU A 71 11.74 12.14 -1.30
CA LEU A 71 12.68 11.51 -2.19
C LEU A 71 13.26 12.59 -3.09
N PRO A 72 14.52 13.02 -2.88
CA PRO A 72 15.19 13.85 -3.86
C PRO A 72 15.16 13.10 -5.19
N LYS A 73 14.79 13.77 -6.27
CA LYS A 73 15.00 13.26 -7.62
C LYS A 73 16.50 13.21 -7.86
N THR A 74 17.18 12.21 -7.32
CA THR A 74 18.42 11.76 -7.91
C THR A 74 17.97 11.04 -9.16
N ASP A 75 17.93 11.79 -10.28
CA ASP A 75 17.85 11.17 -11.59
C ASP A 75 18.78 9.97 -11.57
N SER A 76 18.33 8.85 -12.11
CA SER A 76 19.05 7.57 -12.16
C SER A 76 20.41 7.63 -12.91
N ILE A 77 20.97 8.82 -13.12
CA ILE A 77 22.33 9.14 -13.53
C ILE A 77 23.32 8.94 -12.36
N LEU A 78 23.20 7.84 -11.61
CA LEU A 78 24.33 7.32 -10.84
C LEU A 78 24.26 5.79 -10.68
N SER A 79 23.53 5.11 -11.56
CA SER A 79 23.66 3.66 -11.73
C SER A 79 24.65 3.30 -12.84
N ASP A 80 25.15 4.30 -13.57
CA ASP A 80 26.08 4.12 -14.68
C ASP A 80 27.45 4.70 -14.30
N PRO A 81 28.42 3.87 -13.88
CA PRO A 81 29.77 4.34 -13.50
C PRO A 81 30.51 5.01 -14.67
N SER A 82 30.00 4.96 -15.90
CA SER A 82 30.57 5.61 -17.09
C SER A 82 30.21 7.09 -17.25
N LYS A 83 29.22 7.61 -16.50
CA LYS A 83 28.72 9.00 -16.64
C LYS A 83 29.15 9.95 -15.51
N THR A 84 30.19 9.60 -14.75
CA THR A 84 30.78 10.52 -13.78
C THR A 84 31.48 11.66 -14.54
N PRO A 85 30.97 12.91 -14.53
CA PRO A 85 31.77 14.02 -15.02
C PRO A 85 32.94 14.21 -14.03
N PRO A 86 34.16 14.51 -14.50
CA PRO A 86 35.27 14.76 -13.59
C PRO A 86 34.86 15.86 -12.62
N LEU A 87 34.99 15.56 -11.31
CA LEU A 87 34.77 16.48 -10.22
C LEU A 87 35.54 17.77 -10.53
N HIS A 88 34.83 18.82 -10.93
CA HIS A 88 35.42 20.14 -11.02
C HIS A 88 35.84 20.50 -9.60
N THR A 89 37.16 20.55 -9.38
CA THR A 89 37.78 21.11 -8.19
C THR A 89 37.28 22.54 -8.03
N SER A 90 36.31 22.78 -7.16
CA SER A 90 35.97 24.13 -6.72
C SER A 90 37.00 24.57 -5.69
N GLN A 91 38.07 25.12 -6.23
CA GLN A 91 39.11 25.85 -5.52
C GLN A 91 38.54 27.22 -5.11
N GLY A 92 38.50 27.48 -3.81
CA GLY A 92 38.50 28.83 -3.22
C GLY A 92 37.18 29.61 -3.19
N CYS A 93 36.74 29.94 -1.97
CA CYS A 93 36.88 31.29 -1.40
C CYS A 93 37.26 31.14 0.08
#